data_AF-A0AAD2CKV0-F1
#
_entry.id   AF-A0AAD2CKV0-F1
#
_cell.length_a   1.000
_cell.length_b   1.000
_cell.length_c   1.000
_cell.angle_alpha   90.00
_cell.angle_beta   90.00
_cell.angle_gamma   90.00
#
_symmetry.space_group_name_H-M   'P 1'
#
loop_
_entity.id
_entity.type
_entity.pdbx_description
1 polymer ?
#
loop_
_entity_poly.entity_id
_entity_poly.type
_entity_poly.pdbx_seq_one_letter_code
_entity_poly.pdbx_strand_id
1 'polypeptide(L)'
;MTHIRKTLLEQNNATVAFLRSNDFRALESSILALSCYNQTFPDEGLTAKDQSSGSMDEYMLLSPITDRESSGGSGTTFIYNHAIIIRTTTAAEIDPTVLAYILVFNAALAHHQLAEHNSVCHCTRMHLLTRAKQLYELAYESCDLEHNPLFQFALINNIAVIERDIGNVSTADDCFEYLLTIFIVFVDQGCELRLQRVSGFVVNVPLAIKNAPAA
;
A
#
# COMPACT_ATOMS: atom_id res chain seq x y z
N MET A 1 4.87 9.43 27.36
CA MET A 1 4.06 8.86 26.25
C MET A 1 3.83 9.85 25.10
N THR A 2 3.49 11.12 25.36
CA THR A 2 3.25 12.14 24.31
C THR A 2 4.44 12.39 23.37
N HIS A 3 5.67 12.37 23.88
CA HIS A 3 6.87 12.58 23.03
C HIS A 3 7.10 11.45 22.03
N ILE A 4 7.00 10.18 22.45
CA ILE A 4 7.27 9.02 21.57
C ILE A 4 6.23 8.96 20.44
N ARG A 5 4.95 9.21 20.76
CA ARG A 5 3.89 9.29 19.76
C ARG A 5 4.09 10.43 18.76
N LYS A 6 4.55 11.60 19.22
CA LYS A 6 4.92 12.71 18.33
C LYS A 6 6.06 12.31 17.39
N THR A 7 7.11 11.70 17.93
CA THR A 7 8.24 11.19 17.13
C THR A 7 7.78 10.16 16.10
N LEU A 8 6.87 9.26 16.45
CA LEU A 8 6.30 8.28 15.53
C LEU A 8 5.62 8.96 14.33
N LEU A 9 4.76 9.95 14.56
CA LEU A 9 4.10 10.69 13.49
C LEU A 9 5.09 11.46 12.62
N GLU A 10 6.07 12.11 13.25
CA GLU A 10 7.15 12.81 12.55
C GLU A 10 7.95 11.84 11.66
N GLN A 11 8.26 10.63 12.14
CA GLN A 11 8.96 9.61 11.35
C GLN A 11 8.11 9.05 10.21
N ASN A 12 6.81 8.80 10.43
CA ASN A 12 5.93 8.39 9.32
C ASN A 12 5.87 9.47 8.24
N ASN A 13 5.68 10.74 8.62
CA ASN A 13 5.57 11.81 7.66
C ASN A 13 6.91 12.12 6.96
N ALA A 14 8.04 11.91 7.64
CA ALA A 14 9.36 11.92 7.01
C ALA A 14 9.51 10.78 6.00
N THR A 15 9.07 9.56 6.33
CA THR A 15 9.01 8.42 5.40
C THR A 15 8.24 8.78 4.14
N VAL A 16 7.04 9.36 4.29
CA VAL A 16 6.23 9.80 3.13
C VAL A 16 6.97 10.84 2.29
N ALA A 17 7.65 11.81 2.92
CA ALA A 17 8.43 12.81 2.19
C ALA A 17 9.57 12.16 1.39
N PHE A 18 10.30 11.20 1.98
CA PHE A 18 11.37 10.48 1.30
C PHE A 18 10.87 9.60 0.15
N LEU A 19 9.73 8.91 0.32
CA LEU A 19 9.10 8.11 -0.73
C LEU A 19 8.73 8.98 -1.95
N ARG A 20 8.23 10.20 -1.71
CA ARG A 20 7.90 11.15 -2.79
C ARG A 20 9.13 11.66 -3.54
N SER A 21 10.25 11.80 -2.85
CA SER A 21 11.51 12.21 -3.47
C SER A 21 12.33 11.02 -4.01
N ASN A 22 11.79 9.80 -3.96
CA ASN A 22 12.50 8.55 -4.30
C ASN A 22 13.86 8.43 -3.57
N ASP A 23 13.88 8.76 -2.28
CA ASP A 23 15.07 8.80 -1.45
C ASP A 23 15.20 7.52 -0.60
N PHE A 24 16.39 6.90 -0.61
CA PHE A 24 16.68 5.66 0.12
C PHE A 24 16.46 5.77 1.63
N ARG A 25 16.48 6.98 2.20
CA ARG A 25 16.16 7.25 3.62
C ARG A 25 14.73 6.89 3.99
N ALA A 26 13.83 6.69 3.02
CA ALA A 26 12.48 6.20 3.26
C ALA A 26 12.49 4.88 4.04
N LEU A 27 13.38 3.95 3.69
CA LEU A 27 13.47 2.66 4.35
C LEU A 27 13.87 2.82 5.82
N GLU A 28 14.95 3.56 6.10
CA GLU A 28 15.44 3.81 7.46
C GLU A 28 14.37 4.51 8.31
N SER A 29 13.73 5.56 7.79
CA SER A 29 12.68 6.30 8.50
C SER A 29 11.46 5.41 8.79
N SER A 30 11.08 4.51 7.87
CA SER A 30 9.96 3.59 8.09
C SER A 30 10.23 2.57 9.19
N ILE A 31 11.46 2.06 9.27
CA ILE A 31 11.90 1.12 10.32
C ILE A 31 11.91 1.82 11.68
N LEU A 32 12.36 3.08 11.72
CA LEU A 32 12.32 3.89 12.95
C LEU A 32 10.88 4.12 13.40
N ALA A 33 9.97 4.44 12.47
CA ALA A 33 8.55 4.63 12.79
C ALA A 33 7.91 3.36 13.39
N LEU A 34 8.15 2.19 12.79
CA LEU A 34 7.70 0.89 13.32
C LEU A 34 8.32 0.56 14.69
N SER A 35 9.60 0.89 14.87
CA SER A 35 10.28 0.70 16.16
C SER A 35 9.67 1.58 17.25
N CYS A 36 9.36 2.84 16.94
CA CYS A 36 8.64 3.73 17.84
C CYS A 36 7.22 3.24 18.14
N TYR A 37 6.54 2.62 17.16
CA TYR A 37 5.22 2.02 17.37
C TYR A 37 5.30 0.89 18.40
N ASN A 38 6.18 -0.09 18.20
CA ASN A 38 6.33 -1.22 19.12
C ASN A 38 6.74 -0.80 20.54
N GLN A 39 7.51 0.28 20.68
CA GLN A 39 7.85 0.84 22.00
C GLN A 39 6.66 1.55 22.67
N THR A 40 5.75 2.11 21.87
CA THR A 40 4.59 2.84 22.37
C THR A 40 3.43 1.89 22.69
N PHE A 41 3.29 0.83 21.91
CA PHE A 41 2.17 -0.10 21.92
C PHE A 41 2.69 -1.56 21.95
N PRO A 42 3.36 -1.98 23.04
CA PRO A 42 3.99 -3.30 23.10
C PRO A 42 2.99 -4.46 23.10
N ASP A 43 1.76 -4.21 23.56
CA ASP A 43 0.71 -5.21 23.70
C ASP A 43 -0.31 -5.20 22.53
N GLU A 44 -0.25 -4.17 21.66
CA GLU A 44 -1.14 -4.04 20.50
C GLU A 44 -0.39 -4.47 19.23
N GLY A 45 -0.20 -5.78 19.12
CA GLY A 45 0.25 -6.40 17.87
C GLY A 45 -0.86 -6.36 16.81
N LEU A 46 -0.47 -6.50 15.54
CA LEU A 46 -1.39 -6.79 14.45
C LEU A 46 -1.90 -8.23 14.61
N THR A 47 -2.87 -8.43 15.50
CA THR A 47 -3.55 -9.72 15.70
C THR A 47 -4.99 -9.66 15.15
N ALA A 48 -5.54 -10.82 14.83
CA ALA A 48 -6.72 -11.08 14.00
C ALA A 48 -7.79 -9.97 13.93
N LYS A 49 -8.15 -9.56 12.68
CA LYS A 49 -9.28 -8.71 12.27
C LYS A 49 -9.91 -7.89 13.41
N ASP A 50 -9.15 -6.95 13.96
CA ASP A 50 -9.72 -6.00 14.91
C ASP A 50 -10.67 -5.07 14.16
N GLN A 51 -11.88 -4.93 14.69
CA GLN A 51 -12.87 -3.97 14.22
C GLN A 51 -12.41 -2.56 14.63
N SER A 52 -11.41 -2.03 13.92
CA SER A 52 -11.01 -0.65 14.06
C SER A 52 -12.18 0.26 13.68
N SER A 53 -12.39 1.32 14.46
CA SER A 53 -13.38 2.34 14.16
C SER A 53 -12.95 3.31 13.05
N GLY A 54 -11.68 3.28 12.63
CA GLY A 54 -11.13 4.19 11.62
C GLY A 54 -11.00 3.54 10.24
N SER A 55 -11.41 4.25 9.19
CA SER A 55 -11.27 3.79 7.81
C SER A 55 -9.90 4.18 7.22
N MET A 56 -9.13 3.19 6.76
CA MET A 56 -7.88 3.38 6.02
C MET A 56 -8.08 4.17 4.73
N ASP A 57 -9.21 3.96 4.05
CA ASP A 57 -9.56 4.66 2.82
C ASP A 57 -9.62 6.18 3.03
N GLU A 58 -10.07 6.65 4.20
CA GLU A 58 -10.10 8.07 4.53
C GLU A 58 -8.70 8.68 4.51
N TYR A 59 -7.73 8.02 5.13
CA TYR A 59 -6.33 8.45 5.12
C TYR A 59 -5.72 8.40 3.72
N MET A 60 -6.05 7.39 2.91
CA MET A 60 -5.59 7.30 1.52
C MET A 60 -6.17 8.41 0.64
N LEU A 61 -7.44 8.80 0.84
CA LEU A 61 -8.06 9.90 0.10
C LEU A 61 -7.43 11.26 0.46
N LEU A 62 -6.97 11.42 1.70
CA LEU A 62 -6.21 12.58 2.15
C LEU A 62 -4.78 12.62 1.57
N SER A 63 -4.24 11.51 1.10
CA SER A 63 -2.99 11.54 0.35
C SER A 63 -3.23 12.12 -1.05
N PRO A 64 -2.53 13.22 -1.44
CA PRO A 64 -2.63 13.74 -2.78
C PRO A 64 -2.12 12.68 -3.76
N ILE A 65 -3.03 12.21 -4.62
CA ILE A 65 -2.68 11.43 -5.79
C ILE A 65 -2.55 12.43 -6.92
N THR A 66 -1.32 12.67 -7.35
CA THR A 66 -1.06 13.38 -8.60
C THR A 66 -1.12 12.36 -9.73
N ASP A 67 -2.32 12.00 -10.16
CA ASP A 67 -2.61 11.05 -11.28
C ASP A 67 -2.08 11.55 -12.66
N ARG A 68 -1.15 12.51 -12.67
CA ARG A 68 -0.65 13.15 -13.89
C ARG A 68 0.66 12.56 -14.42
N GLU A 69 1.21 11.51 -13.80
CA GLU A 69 2.51 10.96 -14.21
C GLU A 69 2.47 9.57 -14.87
N SER A 70 1.31 8.93 -15.02
CA SER A 70 1.17 7.65 -15.74
C SER A 70 0.53 7.80 -17.14
N SER A 71 0.55 8.99 -17.73
CA SER A 71 0.18 9.19 -19.14
C SER A 71 1.39 9.08 -20.06
N GLY A 72 1.53 7.93 -20.73
CA GLY A 72 2.23 7.84 -22.02
C GLY A 72 3.61 7.18 -22.01
N GLY A 73 3.67 5.90 -21.65
CA GLY A 73 4.85 5.05 -21.90
C GLY A 73 4.44 3.61 -22.10
N SER A 74 4.82 3.03 -23.24
CA SER A 74 4.55 1.65 -23.65
C SER A 74 4.73 0.61 -22.52
N GLY A 75 3.65 -0.07 -22.11
CA GLY A 75 3.71 -1.37 -21.40
C GLY A 75 4.03 -1.36 -19.90
N THR A 76 3.89 -0.22 -19.21
CA THR A 76 4.29 -0.07 -17.80
C THR A 76 3.26 -0.65 -16.82
N THR A 77 3.71 -1.59 -15.98
CA THR A 77 3.01 -2.06 -14.78
C THR A 77 2.72 -0.89 -13.83
N PHE A 78 1.48 -0.76 -13.36
CA PHE A 78 1.06 0.24 -12.37
C PHE A 78 1.39 -0.21 -10.94
N ILE A 79 2.20 0.56 -10.23
CA ILE A 79 2.44 0.35 -8.79
C ILE A 79 1.73 1.48 -8.05
N TYR A 80 0.91 1.14 -7.06
CA TYR A 80 0.38 2.16 -6.17
C TYR A 80 1.51 2.63 -5.26
N ASN A 81 1.99 3.84 -5.52
CA ASN A 81 3.19 4.40 -4.91
C ASN A 81 2.90 5.62 -4.01
N HIS A 82 1.63 5.80 -3.62
CA HIS A 82 1.22 6.91 -2.77
C HIS A 82 1.21 6.49 -1.30
N ALA A 83 2.28 6.87 -0.59
CA ALA A 83 2.37 6.68 0.84
C ALA A 83 1.23 7.39 1.60
N ILE A 84 0.78 6.79 2.71
CA ILE A 84 -0.35 7.27 3.50
C ILE A 84 0.14 8.29 4.53
N ILE A 85 -0.39 9.52 4.45
CA ILE A 85 -0.04 10.61 5.38
C ILE A 85 -0.98 10.59 6.58
N ILE A 86 -0.39 10.85 7.74
CA ILE A 86 -1.15 11.13 8.95
C ILE A 86 -1.16 12.66 9.16
N ARG A 87 -2.34 13.27 8.95
CA ARG A 87 -2.52 14.73 9.05
C ARG A 87 -2.89 15.22 10.44
N THR A 88 -3.25 14.32 11.35
CA THR A 88 -3.76 14.67 12.67
C THR A 88 -2.71 15.43 13.48
N THR A 89 -3.11 16.55 14.09
CA THR A 89 -2.24 17.37 14.95
C THR A 89 -1.94 16.70 16.29
N THR A 90 -2.71 15.69 16.68
CA THR A 90 -2.69 15.04 18.00
C THR A 90 -2.70 13.53 17.84
N ALA A 91 -1.57 12.90 18.17
CA ALA A 91 -1.41 11.43 18.15
C ALA A 91 -2.27 10.66 19.18
N ALA A 92 -3.13 11.36 19.92
CA ALA A 92 -4.06 10.76 20.87
C ALA A 92 -5.38 10.33 20.21
N GLU A 93 -5.67 10.82 19.00
CA GLU A 93 -6.96 10.63 18.32
C GLU A 93 -6.94 9.50 17.29
N ILE A 94 -5.75 8.95 17.00
CA ILE A 94 -5.61 7.90 15.99
C ILE A 94 -5.67 6.56 16.68
N ASP A 95 -6.57 5.72 16.18
CA ASP A 95 -6.66 4.32 16.53
C ASP A 95 -5.30 3.61 16.28
N PRO A 96 -4.71 2.97 17.30
CA PRO A 96 -3.39 2.34 17.16
C PRO A 96 -3.33 1.29 16.06
N THR A 97 -4.42 0.56 15.85
CA THR A 97 -4.52 -0.47 14.80
C THR A 97 -4.47 0.15 13.40
N VAL A 98 -5.21 1.24 13.16
CA VAL A 98 -5.07 2.05 11.91
C VAL A 98 -3.66 2.56 11.74
N LEU A 99 -3.06 3.07 12.82
CA LEU A 99 -1.68 3.56 12.78
C LEU A 99 -0.70 2.44 12.38
N ALA A 100 -0.86 1.25 12.93
CA ALA A 100 -0.05 0.08 12.57
C ALA A 100 -0.17 -0.25 11.07
N TYR A 101 -1.40 -0.28 10.51
CA TYR A 101 -1.61 -0.53 9.08
C TYR A 101 -0.93 0.52 8.20
N ILE A 102 -1.03 1.81 8.55
CA ILE A 102 -0.37 2.90 7.82
C ILE A 102 1.16 2.70 7.82
N LEU A 103 1.73 2.41 8.99
CA LEU A 103 3.18 2.24 9.13
C LEU A 103 3.68 1.02 8.35
N VAL A 104 2.98 -0.12 8.46
CA VAL A 104 3.34 -1.34 7.73
C VAL A 104 3.23 -1.12 6.23
N PHE A 105 2.17 -0.47 5.76
CA PHE A 105 2.00 -0.14 4.35
C PHE A 105 3.14 0.76 3.83
N ASN A 106 3.46 1.84 4.54
CA ASN A 106 4.53 2.76 4.13
C ASN A 106 5.91 2.08 4.17
N ALA A 107 6.15 1.17 5.13
CA ALA A 107 7.37 0.37 5.18
C ALA A 107 7.45 -0.63 4.01
N ALA A 108 6.35 -1.28 3.66
CA ALA A 108 6.26 -2.16 2.49
C ALA A 108 6.59 -1.40 1.21
N LEU A 109 6.03 -0.19 1.06
CA LEU A 109 6.28 0.69 -0.07
C LEU A 109 7.74 1.15 -0.14
N ALA A 110 8.38 1.46 0.98
CA ALA A 110 9.80 1.81 1.02
C ALA A 110 10.70 0.67 0.54
N HIS A 111 10.40 -0.58 0.91
CA HIS A 111 11.11 -1.74 0.39
C HIS A 111 10.87 -1.91 -1.12
N HIS A 112 9.63 -1.78 -1.58
CA HIS A 112 9.26 -1.93 -2.99
C HIS A 112 9.96 -0.89 -3.87
N GLN A 113 9.90 0.40 -3.51
CA GLN A 113 10.55 1.47 -4.27
C GLN A 113 12.08 1.33 -4.30
N LEU A 114 12.70 0.95 -3.18
CA LEU A 114 14.15 0.73 -3.14
C LEU A 114 14.57 -0.44 -4.05
N ALA A 115 13.74 -1.48 -4.16
CA ALA A 115 14.00 -2.62 -5.05
C ALA A 115 14.00 -2.24 -6.53
N GLU A 116 13.23 -1.22 -6.90
CA GLU A 116 13.13 -0.69 -8.27
C GLU A 116 14.28 0.26 -8.65
N HIS A 117 15.20 0.54 -7.72
CA HIS A 117 16.35 1.37 -8.01
C HIS A 117 17.43 0.61 -8.79
N ASN A 118 17.85 1.16 -9.94
CA ASN A 118 18.79 0.53 -10.88
C ASN A 118 20.18 0.18 -10.31
N SER A 119 20.54 0.71 -9.13
CA SER A 119 21.83 0.45 -8.48
C SER A 119 21.86 -0.81 -7.62
N VAL A 120 20.73 -1.48 -7.42
CA VAL A 120 20.60 -2.61 -6.50
C VAL A 120 20.91 -3.92 -7.21
N CYS A 121 21.76 -4.79 -6.63
CA CYS A 121 22.03 -6.12 -7.20
C CYS A 121 20.76 -6.97 -7.22
N HIS A 122 20.67 -7.91 -8.15
CA HIS A 122 19.55 -8.85 -8.23
C HIS A 122 19.24 -9.54 -6.88
N CYS A 123 20.29 -9.94 -6.15
CA CYS A 123 20.20 -10.49 -4.80
C CYS A 123 19.41 -9.60 -3.82
N THR A 124 19.81 -8.35 -3.70
CA THR A 124 19.21 -7.36 -2.80
C THR A 124 17.82 -6.97 -3.30
N ARG A 125 17.61 -6.86 -4.61
CA ARG A 125 16.28 -6.62 -5.20
C ARG A 125 15.29 -7.71 -4.77
N MET A 126 15.64 -8.98 -4.95
CA MET A 126 14.79 -10.11 -4.54
C MET A 126 14.50 -10.09 -3.04
N HIS A 127 15.50 -9.77 -2.21
CA HIS A 127 15.30 -9.63 -0.77
C HIS A 127 14.32 -8.51 -0.42
N LEU A 128 14.48 -7.33 -1.02
CA LEU A 128 13.62 -6.17 -0.79
C LEU A 128 12.18 -6.44 -1.24
N LEU A 129 11.99 -7.02 -2.44
CA LEU A 129 10.66 -7.40 -2.93
C LEU A 129 9.97 -8.42 -2.02
N THR A 130 10.72 -9.44 -1.55
CA THR A 130 10.19 -10.43 -0.61
C THR A 130 9.73 -9.77 0.70
N ARG A 131 10.51 -8.80 1.22
CA ARG A 131 10.13 -8.05 2.42
C ARG A 131 8.93 -7.14 2.20
N ALA A 132 8.87 -6.44 1.07
CA ALA A 132 7.72 -5.63 0.69
C ALA A 132 6.44 -6.48 0.66
N LYS A 133 6.50 -7.65 -0.01
CA LYS A 133 5.38 -8.59 -0.08
C LYS A 133 4.91 -9.04 1.30
N GLN A 134 5.82 -9.50 2.16
CA GLN A 134 5.49 -9.95 3.52
C GLN A 134 4.77 -8.86 4.35
N LEU A 135 5.19 -7.60 4.19
CA LEU A 135 4.55 -6.48 4.88
C LEU A 135 3.17 -6.17 4.30
N TYR A 136 3.00 -6.24 2.97
CA TYR A 136 1.68 -6.08 2.36
C TYR A 136 0.71 -7.21 2.74
N GLU A 137 1.17 -8.46 2.76
CA GLU A 137 0.39 -9.62 3.21
C GLU A 137 0.00 -9.47 4.68
N LEU A 138 0.92 -9.03 5.54
CA LEU A 138 0.62 -8.76 6.94
C LEU A 138 -0.49 -7.71 7.11
N ALA A 139 -0.44 -6.62 6.34
CA ALA A 139 -1.49 -5.61 6.34
C ALA A 139 -2.82 -6.17 5.79
N TYR A 140 -2.76 -7.00 4.76
CA TYR A 140 -3.93 -7.62 4.13
C TYR A 140 -4.67 -8.57 5.07
N GLU A 141 -3.94 -9.44 5.77
CA GLU A 141 -4.51 -10.43 6.68
C GLU A 141 -5.10 -9.79 7.94
N SER A 142 -4.54 -8.64 8.35
CA SER A 142 -4.87 -8.00 9.62
C SER A 142 -5.98 -6.96 9.51
N CYS A 143 -6.19 -6.36 8.33
CA CYS A 143 -7.15 -5.27 8.12
C CYS A 143 -8.57 -5.78 7.81
N ASP A 144 -9.60 -5.06 8.26
CA ASP A 144 -10.96 -5.25 7.78
C ASP A 144 -11.13 -4.63 6.38
N LEU A 145 -10.85 -5.44 5.36
CA LEU A 145 -10.84 -5.01 3.96
C LEU A 145 -12.24 -4.74 3.40
N GLU A 146 -13.30 -5.33 3.98
CA GLU A 146 -14.68 -5.11 3.53
C GLU A 146 -15.08 -3.63 3.67
N HIS A 147 -14.54 -2.95 4.68
CA HIS A 147 -14.76 -1.54 4.94
C HIS A 147 -13.67 -0.62 4.33
N ASN A 148 -12.60 -1.19 3.77
CA ASN A 148 -11.43 -0.46 3.28
C ASN A 148 -11.00 -0.89 1.86
N PRO A 149 -11.88 -0.74 0.86
CA PRO A 149 -11.62 -1.22 -0.49
C PRO A 149 -10.45 -0.53 -1.18
N LEU A 150 -10.24 0.78 -1.04
CA LEU A 150 -9.07 1.43 -1.69
C LEU A 150 -7.77 0.86 -1.14
N PHE A 151 -7.72 0.60 0.16
CA PHE A 151 -6.58 -0.05 0.79
C PHE A 151 -6.41 -1.48 0.28
N GLN A 152 -7.49 -2.25 0.18
CA GLN A 152 -7.49 -3.59 -0.41
C GLN A 152 -6.94 -3.58 -1.85
N PHE A 153 -7.39 -2.66 -2.70
CA PHE A 153 -6.91 -2.50 -4.08
C PHE A 153 -5.40 -2.25 -4.11
N ALA A 154 -4.91 -1.32 -3.29
CA ALA A 154 -3.49 -0.99 -3.25
C ALA A 154 -2.62 -2.17 -2.81
N LEU A 155 -3.06 -2.91 -1.78
CA LEU A 155 -2.35 -4.08 -1.26
C LEU A 155 -2.25 -5.19 -2.33
N ILE A 156 -3.39 -5.64 -2.86
CA ILE A 156 -3.41 -6.76 -3.82
C ILE A 156 -2.65 -6.37 -5.09
N ASN A 157 -2.79 -5.13 -5.56
CA ASN A 157 -2.07 -4.68 -6.75
C ASN A 157 -0.57 -4.76 -6.54
N ASN A 158 -0.08 -4.19 -5.44
CA ASN A 158 1.35 -4.16 -5.18
C ASN A 158 1.91 -5.57 -4.93
N ILE A 159 1.14 -6.46 -4.30
CA ILE A 159 1.47 -7.89 -4.18
C ILE A 159 1.59 -8.53 -5.56
N ALA A 160 0.59 -8.34 -6.43
CA ALA A 160 0.56 -8.93 -7.77
C ALA A 160 1.74 -8.47 -8.64
N VAL A 161 2.11 -7.19 -8.56
CA VAL A 161 3.31 -6.68 -9.23
C VAL A 161 4.57 -7.35 -8.71
N ILE A 162 4.72 -7.48 -7.39
CA ILE A 162 5.87 -8.15 -6.79
C ILE A 162 5.93 -9.62 -7.22
N GLU A 163 4.81 -10.34 -7.20
CA GLU A 163 4.73 -11.74 -7.62
C GLU A 163 5.21 -11.92 -9.06
N ARG A 164 4.79 -11.03 -9.97
CA ARG A 164 5.26 -11.04 -11.35
C ARG A 164 6.76 -10.77 -11.43
N ASP A 165 7.27 -9.81 -10.66
CA ASP A 165 8.67 -9.38 -10.64
C ASP A 165 9.64 -10.41 -10.06
N ILE A 166 9.15 -11.31 -9.20
CA ILE A 166 9.90 -12.45 -8.68
C ILE A 166 9.67 -13.74 -9.50
N GLY A 167 8.88 -13.67 -10.58
CA GLY A 167 8.66 -14.76 -11.54
C GLY A 167 7.44 -15.64 -11.28
N ASN A 168 6.63 -15.34 -10.26
CA ASN A 168 5.40 -16.06 -9.91
C ASN A 168 4.20 -15.54 -10.70
N VAL A 169 4.27 -15.68 -12.03
CA VAL A 169 3.28 -15.11 -12.96
C VAL A 169 1.85 -15.60 -12.69
N SER A 170 1.66 -16.89 -12.36
CA SER A 170 0.33 -17.44 -12.07
C SER A 170 -0.34 -16.75 -10.88
N THR A 171 0.39 -16.59 -9.77
CA THR A 171 -0.13 -15.91 -8.57
C THR A 171 -0.43 -14.45 -8.84
N ALA A 172 0.41 -13.77 -9.64
CA ALA A 172 0.14 -12.40 -10.06
C ALA A 172 -1.16 -12.29 -10.86
N ASP A 173 -1.39 -13.20 -11.80
CA ASP A 173 -2.60 -13.21 -12.62
C ASP A 173 -3.85 -13.51 -11.78
N ASP A 174 -3.79 -14.46 -10.84
CA ASP A 174 -4.88 -14.72 -9.87
C ASP A 174 -5.23 -13.45 -9.06
N CYS A 175 -4.21 -12.70 -8.61
CA CYS A 175 -4.41 -11.45 -7.89
C CYS A 175 -5.06 -10.37 -8.77
N PHE A 176 -4.64 -10.24 -10.03
CA PHE A 176 -5.22 -9.26 -10.96
C PHE A 176 -6.65 -9.63 -11.36
N GLU A 177 -6.97 -10.92 -11.50
CA GLU A 177 -8.34 -11.41 -11.71
C GLU A 177 -9.25 -11.10 -10.52
N TYR A 178 -8.73 -11.30 -9.30
CA TYR A 178 -9.45 -10.95 -8.08
C TYR A 178 -9.72 -9.44 -7.99
N LEU A 179 -8.72 -8.59 -8.28
CA LEU A 179 -8.90 -7.14 -8.35
C LEU A 179 -9.96 -6.71 -9.37
N LEU A 180 -9.99 -7.35 -10.53
CA LEU A 180 -11.00 -7.07 -11.54
C LEU A 180 -12.41 -7.43 -11.04
N THR A 181 -12.53 -8.57 -10.35
CA THR A 181 -13.82 -9.00 -9.77
C THR A 181 -14.33 -7.96 -8.77
N ILE A 182 -13.47 -7.49 -7.87
CA ILE A 182 -13.81 -6.41 -6.93
C ILE A 182 -14.20 -5.14 -7.73
N PHE A 183 -13.42 -4.76 -8.74
CA PHE A 183 -13.68 -3.55 -9.53
C PHE A 183 -15.07 -3.57 -10.19
N ILE A 184 -15.46 -4.70 -10.79
CA ILE A 184 -16.79 -4.86 -11.42
C ILE A 184 -17.91 -4.66 -10.39
N VAL A 185 -17.78 -5.24 -9.20
CA VAL A 185 -18.76 -5.06 -8.11
C VAL A 185 -18.86 -3.59 -7.69
N PHE A 186 -17.74 -2.88 -7.62
CA PHE A 186 -17.71 -1.45 -7.28
C PHE A 186 -18.35 -0.55 -8.34
N VAL A 187 -18.18 -0.90 -9.62
CA VAL A 187 -18.83 -0.21 -10.74
C VAL A 187 -20.34 -0.41 -10.68
N ASP A 188 -20.81 -1.64 -10.45
CA ASP A 188 -22.24 -1.96 -10.34
C ASP A 188 -22.93 -1.22 -9.18
N GLN A 189 -22.21 -1.01 -8.07
CA GLN A 189 -22.70 -0.27 -6.91
C GLN A 189 -22.68 1.27 -7.08
N GLY A 190 -22.16 1.82 -8.19
CA GLY A 190 -22.19 3.26 -8.47
C GLY A 190 -21.24 4.12 -7.62
N CYS A 191 -20.12 3.56 -7.14
CA CYS A 191 -19.18 4.25 -6.24
C CYS A 191 -18.19 5.21 -6.97
N GLU A 192 -18.69 6.26 -7.62
CA GLU A 192 -17.93 7.16 -8.52
C GLU A 192 -16.65 7.77 -7.94
N LEU A 193 -16.66 8.25 -6.68
CA LEU A 193 -15.49 8.91 -6.06
C LEU A 193 -14.32 7.94 -5.81
N ARG A 194 -14.63 6.68 -5.50
CA ARG A 194 -13.61 5.63 -5.29
C ARG A 194 -13.11 5.10 -6.64
N LEU A 195 -13.97 5.05 -7.66
CA LEU A 195 -13.63 4.59 -9.01
C LEU A 195 -12.51 5.39 -9.68
N GLN A 196 -12.47 6.71 -9.49
CA GLN A 196 -11.37 7.53 -10.02
C GLN A 196 -10.01 7.09 -9.48
N ARG A 197 -9.95 6.82 -8.17
CA ARG A 197 -8.73 6.42 -7.44
C ARG A 197 -8.29 5.00 -7.74
N VAL A 198 -9.19 4.15 -8.24
CA VAL A 198 -8.87 2.76 -8.61
C VAL A 198 -8.67 2.53 -10.11
N SER A 199 -8.90 3.55 -10.94
CA SER A 199 -8.79 3.43 -12.40
C SER A 199 -7.38 3.00 -12.87
N GLY A 200 -6.33 3.42 -12.16
CA GLY A 200 -4.94 3.04 -12.45
C GLY A 200 -4.66 1.54 -12.31
N PHE A 201 -5.34 0.85 -11.38
CA PHE A 201 -5.15 -0.59 -11.15
C PHE A 201 -5.58 -1.44 -12.36
N VAL A 202 -6.54 -0.95 -13.15
CA VAL A 202 -7.08 -1.65 -14.34
C VAL A 202 -6.03 -1.75 -15.47
N VAL A 203 -4.95 -0.98 -15.40
CA VAL A 203 -3.82 -1.09 -16.34
C VAL A 203 -3.11 -2.43 -16.20
N ASN A 204 -3.02 -2.98 -14.99
CA ASN A 204 -2.33 -4.24 -14.72
C ASN A 204 -3.15 -5.49 -15.02
N VAL A 205 -4.47 -5.35 -15.10
CA VAL A 205 -5.37 -6.44 -15.44
C VAL A 205 -5.03 -6.92 -16.87
N PRO A 206 -4.66 -8.20 -17.05
CA PRO A 206 -4.22 -8.73 -18.34
C PRO A 206 -5.25 -8.47 -19.45
N LEU A 207 -4.74 -8.16 -20.66
CA LEU A 207 -5.55 -7.96 -21.87
C LEU A 207 -6.43 -9.17 -22.24
N ALA A 208 -6.09 -10.37 -21.76
CA ALA A 208 -6.90 -11.58 -21.97
C ALA A 208 -8.34 -11.41 -21.47
N ILE A 209 -8.56 -10.58 -20.44
CA ILE A 209 -9.89 -10.30 -19.89
C ILE A 209 -10.56 -9.11 -20.59
N LYS A 210 -9.77 -8.15 -21.12
CA LYS A 210 -10.28 -7.03 -21.94
C LYS A 210 -10.91 -7.50 -23.27
N ASN A 211 -10.56 -8.70 -23.72
CA ASN A 211 -11.06 -9.30 -24.96
C ASN A 211 -12.03 -10.48 -24.73
N ALA A 212 -12.51 -10.70 -23.50
CA ALA A 212 -13.54 -11.69 -23.27
C ALA A 212 -14.81 -11.28 -24.06
N PRO A 213 -15.34 -12.14 -24.96
CA PRO A 213 -16.54 -11.81 -25.70
C PRO A 213 -17.70 -11.59 -24.72
N ALA A 214 -18.41 -10.47 -24.88
CA ALA A 214 -19.67 -10.24 -24.19
C ALA A 214 -20.58 -11.44 -24.44
N ALA A 215 -20.88 -12.19 -23.38
CA ALA A 215 -21.84 -13.28 -23.39
C ALA A 215 -23.26 -12.73 -23.47
#